data_AF-A0A2E5ZJV1-F1
#
_entry.id   AF-A0A2E5ZJV1-F1
#
_cell.length_a   1.000
_cell.length_b   1.000
_cell.length_c   1.000
_cell.angle_alpha   90.00
_cell.angle_beta   90.00
_cell.angle_gamma   90.00
#
_symmetry.space_group_name_H-M   'P 1'
#
loop_
_entity.id
_entity.type
_entity.pdbx_description
1 polymer ?
#
loop_
_entity_poly.entity_id
_entity_poly.type
_entity_poly.pdbx_seq_one_letter_code
_entity_poly.pdbx_strand_id
1 'polypeptide(L)'
;MASGEAPAHRRLAGQSGHPGSPDAGPRPLRPRAGQRGPARRHLGWLRARRGAGLHGLLRRDPGPSPGHGQPLGGVSRPTGRQGRGHRRGGLPGHGGALRLGARGAAGDSGRGHHVLPAVVRPPGPGRAGPPVGQVEDHRAGHGAAAGRAAAAARRRVRCPGVAVAGRGLHPRHRRSVPGGRQPGHQHHRIQGQLSADGLGDRGGASVRCEIVAVGTELLLGQIVDTNSSWIGEQLALAGIDCLRHTAVGDNRDRMLDAFRGALERSDALIVTGGLGPTQDDITRSVVAELMGVDLMRDEALVARIEAVFGGRGRKMPVNNLLQADVPLGARPIEQMPGTAPGLVCPIGAEPGTDADDSPKVVYAVPGVPWEMRQMVEGTILPDLKRRAGISSVIRSRTLRTWGHSESGLAEDLADEIERLDREGGVTIAFLASGMEGLKVRLTAKAATAGEAEALLADEEARVRAIAGEIVFGVDHQTMESVVLDLLVERGLTLAIAESLTGGMVGTRLTEVPGSSRAFVGSVVAYDGDVKRDLLGVPADVHVVSEEAVSAMAAGVCAHLGADVSLAVTGVAGPDPQDGIEPGTVWMATCLDGEVEAIRTRWPFDRTRIRQFTVITVLDALRRRLLARSVT
;
A
#
# COMPACT_ATOMS: atom_id res chain seq x y z
N MET A 1 81.31 -12.06 -0.47
CA MET A 1 81.25 -11.44 0.88
C MET A 1 79.77 -11.42 1.24
N ALA A 2 79.23 -12.46 1.86
CA ALA A 2 79.16 -12.65 3.33
C ALA A 2 78.35 -11.53 4.01
N SER A 3 77.27 -11.76 4.77
CA SER A 3 76.52 -12.97 5.21
C SER A 3 75.28 -12.46 5.99
N GLY A 4 74.14 -13.14 6.21
CA GLY A 4 73.64 -14.49 5.93
C GLY A 4 72.15 -14.58 6.36
N GLU A 5 71.46 -15.69 6.10
CA GLU A 5 69.99 -15.81 6.15
C GLU A 5 69.35 -16.16 7.53
N ALA A 6 68.02 -16.27 7.57
CA ALA A 6 67.17 -16.77 8.68
C ALA A 6 67.34 -18.31 8.92
N PRO A 7 66.64 -19.05 9.85
CA PRO A 7 65.16 -19.24 9.83
C PRO A 7 64.38 -19.72 11.11
N ALA A 8 63.05 -19.55 11.06
CA ALA A 8 61.89 -20.42 11.40
C ALA A 8 61.74 -21.42 12.61
N HIS A 9 60.47 -21.52 13.08
CA HIS A 9 59.77 -22.61 13.84
C HIS A 9 60.10 -22.80 15.36
N ARG A 10 59.23 -23.34 16.26
CA ARG A 10 58.05 -24.25 16.15
C ARG A 10 57.03 -24.09 17.33
N ARG A 11 55.90 -24.82 17.32
CA ARG A 11 54.70 -24.76 18.23
C ARG A 11 54.83 -25.53 19.57
N LEU A 12 53.95 -25.26 20.58
CA LEU A 12 52.87 -26.17 21.08
C LEU A 12 52.14 -25.75 22.39
N ALA A 13 50.83 -26.07 22.47
CA ALA A 13 49.94 -26.30 23.64
C ALA A 13 49.78 -25.22 24.76
N GLY A 14 48.66 -25.11 25.52
CA GLY A 14 47.34 -25.77 25.49
C GLY A 14 46.62 -25.74 26.86
N GLN A 15 45.28 -25.76 26.90
CA GLN A 15 44.39 -25.84 28.10
C GLN A 15 44.35 -24.57 29.02
N SER A 16 43.34 -24.32 29.87
CA SER A 16 41.86 -24.48 29.84
C SER A 16 41.28 -23.76 31.09
N GLY A 17 40.07 -23.17 31.06
CA GLY A 17 39.46 -22.64 32.30
C GLY A 17 38.38 -21.54 32.17
N HIS A 18 37.12 -21.96 32.06
CA HIS A 18 35.95 -21.25 32.60
C HIS A 18 35.51 -22.01 33.88
N PRO A 19 34.73 -21.45 34.84
CA PRO A 19 33.49 -20.66 34.60
C PRO A 19 33.21 -19.52 35.61
N GLY A 20 32.06 -18.84 35.50
CA GLY A 20 31.48 -18.09 36.65
C GLY A 20 30.67 -16.82 36.35
N SER A 21 29.42 -16.97 35.92
CA SER A 21 28.31 -16.03 36.18
C SER A 21 27.41 -16.67 37.26
N PRO A 22 26.58 -15.97 38.08
CA PRO A 22 25.82 -14.78 37.67
C PRO A 22 25.51 -13.70 38.76
N ASP A 23 24.69 -12.73 38.35
CA ASP A 23 23.63 -12.05 39.10
C ASP A 23 23.95 -10.84 40.01
N ALA A 24 23.56 -9.64 39.53
CA ALA A 24 23.16 -8.47 40.33
C ALA A 24 22.46 -7.42 39.44
N GLY A 25 21.13 -7.29 39.55
CA GLY A 25 20.35 -6.30 38.80
C GLY A 25 20.53 -4.83 39.26
N PRO A 26 20.17 -3.83 38.43
CA PRO A 26 20.36 -2.42 38.75
C PRO A 26 19.32 -1.91 39.76
N ARG A 27 19.78 -1.21 40.82
CA ARG A 27 18.89 -0.43 41.72
C ARG A 27 18.77 1.03 41.24
N PRO A 28 17.58 1.64 41.31
CA PRO A 28 17.31 2.95 40.73
C PRO A 28 17.80 4.12 41.61
N LEU A 29 18.20 5.21 40.96
CA LEU A 29 18.54 6.48 41.58
C LEU A 29 17.28 7.20 42.12
N ARG A 30 17.36 7.74 43.35
CA ARG A 30 16.35 8.66 43.89
C ARG A 30 16.68 10.11 43.50
N PRO A 31 15.68 10.94 43.13
CA PRO A 31 15.89 12.37 42.89
C PRO A 31 16.05 13.14 44.21
N ARG A 32 16.91 14.18 44.21
CA ARG A 32 16.99 15.18 45.29
C ARG A 32 15.95 16.28 45.09
N ALA A 33 15.42 16.79 46.19
CA ALA A 33 14.42 17.85 46.19
C ALA A 33 15.01 19.21 46.62
N GLY A 34 14.46 20.29 46.04
CA GLY A 34 14.30 21.58 46.74
C GLY A 34 15.12 22.77 46.24
N GLN A 35 14.45 23.70 45.56
CA GLN A 35 14.31 25.10 46.02
C GLN A 35 13.10 25.78 45.34
N ARG A 36 12.58 26.88 45.91
CA ARG A 36 11.23 27.43 45.61
C ARG A 36 11.25 28.90 45.17
N GLY A 37 10.47 29.21 44.12
CA GLY A 37 9.72 30.47 43.94
C GLY A 37 10.49 31.69 43.38
N PRO A 38 9.79 32.80 43.05
CA PRO A 38 8.36 33.11 43.27
C PRO A 38 7.51 33.26 41.97
N ALA A 39 6.24 33.66 42.09
CA ALA A 39 5.19 33.49 41.07
C ALA A 39 4.41 34.78 40.67
N ARG A 40 3.78 34.75 39.47
CA ARG A 40 2.56 35.48 39.03
C ARG A 40 1.82 34.57 38.00
N ARG A 41 0.55 34.14 38.19
CA ARG A 41 -0.75 34.82 37.91
C ARG A 41 -0.88 35.29 36.45
N HIS A 42 -1.93 35.02 35.65
CA HIS A 42 -3.32 34.53 35.87
C HIS A 42 -3.91 33.82 34.60
N LEU A 43 -5.18 33.36 34.65
CA LEU A 43 -6.05 32.78 33.56
C LEU A 43 -5.78 31.28 33.19
N GLY A 44 -6.76 30.35 33.17
CA GLY A 44 -8.06 30.31 33.83
C GLY A 44 -9.32 30.18 32.93
N TRP A 45 -9.56 29.02 32.30
CA TRP A 45 -10.87 28.64 31.72
C TRP A 45 -11.26 27.15 31.98
N LEU A 46 -12.56 26.88 31.89
CA LEU A 46 -13.37 25.86 32.59
C LEU A 46 -12.96 24.37 32.56
N ARG A 47 -13.21 23.70 33.71
CA ARG A 47 -13.73 22.31 33.77
C ARG A 47 -15.27 22.32 33.75
N ALA A 48 -15.90 21.52 32.90
CA ALA A 48 -17.32 21.16 33.03
C ALA A 48 -17.50 19.95 33.97
N ARG A 49 -18.64 19.89 34.67
CA ARG A 49 -18.87 18.96 35.80
C ARG A 49 -19.47 17.61 35.37
N ARG A 50 -19.07 16.53 36.05
CA ARG A 50 -19.93 15.36 36.26
C ARG A 50 -20.91 15.65 37.41
N GLY A 51 -22.13 15.12 37.33
CA GLY A 51 -23.13 15.17 38.39
C GLY A 51 -24.21 14.11 38.18
N ALA A 52 -24.61 13.44 39.27
CA ALA A 52 -25.58 12.35 39.40
C ALA A 52 -26.92 12.54 38.64
N GLY A 53 -27.72 11.52 38.38
CA GLY A 53 -27.63 10.09 38.74
C GLY A 53 -29.05 9.51 38.95
N LEU A 54 -29.25 8.20 38.79
CA LEU A 54 -30.54 7.55 39.05
C LEU A 54 -30.36 6.07 39.41
N HIS A 55 -30.88 5.68 40.58
CA HIS A 55 -30.99 4.30 41.00
C HIS A 55 -32.23 3.65 40.35
N GLY A 56 -32.10 2.38 39.93
CA GLY A 56 -33.20 1.61 39.34
C GLY A 56 -32.93 0.11 39.40
N LEU A 57 -33.39 -0.52 40.49
CA LEU A 57 -33.28 -1.94 40.82
C LEU A 57 -33.49 -2.92 39.64
N LEU A 58 -32.64 -3.97 39.58
CA LEU A 58 -33.08 -5.38 39.71
C LEU A 58 -31.89 -6.33 39.86
N ARG A 59 -31.77 -6.98 41.02
CA ARG A 59 -30.88 -8.14 41.24
C ARG A 59 -31.68 -9.44 41.03
N ARG A 60 -31.06 -10.45 40.41
CA ARG A 60 -31.21 -11.85 40.81
C ARG A 60 -29.89 -12.58 40.59
N ASP A 61 -29.29 -13.02 41.70
CA ASP A 61 -28.15 -13.95 41.70
C ASP A 61 -28.65 -15.40 41.47
N PRO A 62 -27.76 -16.32 41.01
CA PRO A 62 -28.09 -17.71 40.75
C PRO A 62 -27.97 -18.62 42.01
N GLY A 63 -28.64 -19.77 42.00
CA GLY A 63 -28.53 -20.82 43.02
C GLY A 63 -28.96 -22.21 42.49
N PRO A 64 -28.53 -23.33 43.10
CA PRO A 64 -28.17 -24.51 42.29
C PRO A 64 -28.79 -25.88 42.69
N SER A 65 -28.53 -26.90 41.84
CA SER A 65 -28.51 -28.35 42.14
C SER A 65 -29.87 -29.08 42.35
N PRO A 66 -29.90 -30.43 42.53
CA PRO A 66 -29.51 -31.49 41.57
C PRO A 66 -30.57 -32.65 41.47
N GLY A 67 -30.33 -33.72 40.69
CA GLY A 67 -31.10 -34.99 40.86
C GLY A 67 -31.05 -36.03 39.73
N HIS A 68 -30.91 -37.32 40.07
CA HIS A 68 -30.88 -38.49 39.16
C HIS A 68 -32.25 -39.18 38.96
N GLY A 69 -32.39 -40.04 37.93
CA GLY A 69 -33.39 -41.13 37.91
C GLY A 69 -33.72 -41.73 36.52
N GLN A 70 -33.60 -43.05 36.35
CA GLN A 70 -33.90 -43.82 35.12
C GLN A 70 -35.30 -44.56 35.19
N PRO A 71 -35.61 -45.68 34.47
CA PRO A 71 -36.08 -45.73 33.07
C PRO A 71 -37.32 -46.66 32.79
N LEU A 72 -37.94 -46.57 31.59
CA LEU A 72 -38.76 -47.59 30.87
C LEU A 72 -38.80 -47.23 29.35
N GLY A 73 -39.19 -48.06 28.36
CA GLY A 73 -39.45 -49.51 28.29
C GLY A 73 -40.34 -49.93 27.07
N GLY A 74 -39.88 -50.86 26.20
CA GLY A 74 -40.65 -51.49 25.08
C GLY A 74 -40.48 -50.81 23.69
N VAL A 75 -39.92 -51.40 22.60
CA VAL A 75 -40.12 -52.67 21.86
C VAL A 75 -41.30 -52.68 20.86
N SER A 76 -41.01 -52.71 19.53
CA SER A 76 -41.57 -53.65 18.53
C SER A 76 -41.10 -53.41 17.07
N ARG A 77 -40.87 -54.51 16.31
CA ARG A 77 -40.78 -54.61 14.82
C ARG A 77 -41.89 -55.58 14.35
N PRO A 78 -42.39 -55.50 13.09
CA PRO A 78 -42.06 -56.54 12.06
C PRO A 78 -42.03 -56.00 10.58
N THR A 79 -41.03 -56.26 9.73
CA THR A 79 -40.74 -57.39 8.78
C THR A 79 -41.58 -57.53 7.47
N GLY A 80 -40.88 -57.63 6.32
CA GLY A 80 -41.35 -58.28 5.05
C GLY A 80 -41.55 -57.35 3.83
N ARG A 81 -41.37 -57.76 2.56
CA ARG A 81 -40.77 -58.99 1.95
C ARG A 81 -40.46 -58.75 0.44
N GLN A 82 -39.32 -59.28 -0.03
CA GLN A 82 -38.84 -59.66 -1.39
C GLN A 82 -39.62 -59.29 -2.70
N GLY A 83 -38.85 -58.97 -3.75
CA GLY A 83 -39.22 -59.13 -5.17
C GLY A 83 -38.01 -59.03 -6.13
N ARG A 84 -37.77 -60.03 -7.00
CA ARG A 84 -36.64 -60.10 -7.97
C ARG A 84 -37.12 -59.83 -9.41
N GLY A 85 -36.23 -59.33 -10.28
CA GLY A 85 -36.42 -59.36 -11.74
C GLY A 85 -35.13 -59.08 -12.53
N HIS A 86 -34.66 -60.04 -13.34
CA HIS A 86 -33.51 -59.88 -14.26
C HIS A 86 -33.99 -59.61 -15.70
N ARG A 87 -33.24 -58.84 -16.51
CA ARG A 87 -32.39 -59.36 -17.62
C ARG A 87 -31.91 -58.29 -18.64
N ARG A 88 -30.59 -58.31 -18.89
CA ARG A 88 -29.84 -58.16 -20.16
C ARG A 88 -30.39 -57.29 -21.33
N GLY A 89 -29.53 -56.37 -21.77
CA GLY A 89 -28.80 -56.53 -23.05
C GLY A 89 -28.97 -55.44 -24.13
N GLY A 90 -27.87 -55.06 -24.81
CA GLY A 90 -27.91 -54.42 -26.14
C GLY A 90 -27.16 -53.08 -26.32
N LEU A 91 -25.86 -53.15 -26.58
CA LEU A 91 -25.17 -52.28 -27.57
C LEU A 91 -25.28 -52.97 -28.96
N PRO A 92 -24.92 -52.35 -30.12
CA PRO A 92 -24.19 -51.09 -30.35
C PRO A 92 -24.82 -50.19 -31.46
N GLY A 93 -24.11 -49.13 -31.90
CA GLY A 93 -24.37 -48.49 -33.20
C GLY A 93 -23.79 -47.09 -33.40
N HIS A 94 -22.66 -46.98 -34.11
CA HIS A 94 -22.11 -45.70 -34.59
C HIS A 94 -22.88 -45.13 -35.79
N GLY A 95 -22.74 -43.81 -36.02
CA GLY A 95 -22.46 -43.31 -37.38
C GLY A 95 -23.17 -42.03 -37.85
N GLY A 96 -22.38 -41.06 -38.35
CA GLY A 96 -22.79 -40.02 -39.32
C GLY A 96 -23.66 -38.88 -38.76
N ALA A 97 -23.22 -37.62 -38.60
CA ALA A 97 -22.58 -36.68 -39.55
C ALA A 97 -23.57 -35.90 -40.46
N LEU A 98 -23.16 -34.66 -40.79
CA LEU A 98 -23.86 -33.59 -41.52
C LEU A 98 -25.02 -32.91 -40.75
N ARG A 99 -24.89 -31.63 -40.34
CA ARG A 99 -24.68 -30.36 -41.08
C ARG A 99 -25.97 -29.76 -41.66
N LEU A 100 -26.42 -28.69 -40.98
CA LEU A 100 -26.73 -27.38 -41.54
C LEU A 100 -27.51 -27.30 -42.88
N GLY A 101 -28.74 -26.80 -42.76
CA GLY A 101 -29.16 -25.65 -43.57
C GLY A 101 -30.42 -25.83 -44.42
N ALA A 102 -31.50 -25.14 -44.03
CA ALA A 102 -32.19 -24.16 -44.89
C ALA A 102 -33.35 -23.48 -44.11
N ARG A 103 -33.68 -22.25 -44.48
CA ARG A 103 -34.83 -21.48 -43.95
C ARG A 103 -36.08 -21.81 -44.77
N GLY A 104 -37.27 -21.81 -44.15
CA GLY A 104 -38.55 -22.03 -44.85
C GLY A 104 -39.79 -21.67 -44.05
N ALA A 105 -40.14 -20.38 -44.07
CA ALA A 105 -41.45 -19.72 -43.83
C ALA A 105 -42.60 -20.40 -43.03
N ALA A 106 -43.12 -19.62 -42.07
CA ALA A 106 -44.53 -19.35 -41.77
C ALA A 106 -45.52 -20.48 -41.38
N GLY A 107 -45.99 -20.40 -40.13
CA GLY A 107 -47.21 -21.06 -39.62
C GLY A 107 -47.68 -20.32 -38.36
N ASP A 108 -48.96 -19.94 -38.31
CA ASP A 108 -49.52 -18.96 -37.37
C ASP A 108 -50.05 -19.57 -36.05
N SER A 109 -50.36 -18.68 -35.08
CA SER A 109 -51.22 -18.82 -33.90
C SER A 109 -50.63 -19.36 -32.58
N GLY A 110 -51.08 -18.78 -31.45
CA GLY A 110 -51.19 -19.57 -30.20
C GLY A 110 -50.66 -19.04 -28.85
N ARG A 111 -50.79 -17.74 -28.54
CA ARG A 111 -50.89 -17.13 -27.17
C ARG A 111 -50.34 -17.90 -25.93
N GLY A 112 -49.46 -17.26 -25.14
CA GLY A 112 -49.36 -17.54 -23.70
C GLY A 112 -48.08 -17.09 -22.98
N HIS A 113 -47.99 -15.82 -22.55
CA HIS A 113 -46.90 -15.35 -21.68
C HIS A 113 -47.44 -14.64 -20.43
N HIS A 114 -47.00 -15.11 -19.25
CA HIS A 114 -47.15 -14.40 -17.98
C HIS A 114 -45.80 -13.80 -17.54
N VAL A 115 -45.75 -12.46 -17.55
CA VAL A 115 -45.19 -11.54 -16.55
C VAL A 115 -43.88 -11.91 -15.81
N LEU A 116 -42.87 -11.04 -15.97
CA LEU A 116 -41.95 -10.62 -14.91
C LEU A 116 -41.95 -9.06 -14.85
N PRO A 117 -41.69 -8.43 -13.69
CA PRO A 117 -41.97 -7.00 -13.48
C PRO A 117 -40.84 -6.07 -13.93
N ALA A 118 -41.21 -4.86 -14.34
CA ALA A 118 -40.30 -3.77 -14.69
C ALA A 118 -40.25 -2.69 -13.60
N VAL A 119 -39.07 -2.10 -13.36
CA VAL A 119 -38.85 -0.99 -12.43
C VAL A 119 -38.98 0.35 -13.15
N VAL A 120 -39.61 1.32 -12.48
CA VAL A 120 -40.08 2.60 -13.05
C VAL A 120 -38.98 3.66 -13.11
N ARG A 121 -38.95 4.45 -14.20
CA ARG A 121 -38.27 5.75 -14.29
C ARG A 121 -39.30 6.89 -14.19
N PRO A 122 -39.03 8.00 -13.47
CA PRO A 122 -39.89 9.18 -13.46
C PRO A 122 -39.63 10.08 -14.69
N PRO A 123 -40.64 10.77 -15.24
CA PRO A 123 -40.50 11.77 -16.29
C PRO A 123 -40.34 13.20 -15.70
N GLY A 124 -39.79 14.11 -16.49
CA GLY A 124 -39.82 15.56 -16.21
C GLY A 124 -40.57 16.34 -17.30
N PRO A 125 -41.16 17.49 -16.96
CA PRO A 125 -41.44 18.60 -17.89
C PRO A 125 -40.74 19.89 -17.39
N GLY A 126 -40.61 20.99 -18.14
CA GLY A 126 -41.22 21.39 -19.41
C GLY A 126 -41.76 22.83 -19.27
N ARG A 127 -41.27 23.78 -20.08
CA ARG A 127 -41.59 25.23 -19.95
C ARG A 127 -43.04 25.56 -20.34
N ALA A 128 -43.64 26.53 -19.65
CA ALA A 128 -44.78 27.32 -20.13
C ALA A 128 -44.72 28.76 -19.59
N GLY A 129 -45.28 29.71 -20.36
CA GLY A 129 -45.29 31.15 -20.07
C GLY A 129 -46.49 31.64 -19.24
N PRO A 130 -46.66 32.96 -19.08
CA PRO A 130 -47.33 33.57 -17.92
C PRO A 130 -48.79 33.99 -18.15
N PRO A 131 -49.53 34.33 -17.07
CA PRO A 131 -50.66 35.25 -17.10
C PRO A 131 -50.33 36.62 -16.45
N VAL A 132 -51.24 37.57 -16.62
CA VAL A 132 -51.09 39.01 -16.36
C VAL A 132 -51.90 39.47 -15.15
N GLY A 133 -51.30 40.34 -14.31
CA GLY A 133 -51.95 41.51 -13.69
C GLY A 133 -52.87 41.34 -12.47
N GLN A 134 -52.47 41.97 -11.35
CA GLN A 134 -53.18 43.05 -10.59
C GLN A 134 -52.24 43.48 -9.44
N VAL A 135 -51.73 44.73 -9.38
CA VAL A 135 -52.31 46.00 -8.90
C VAL A 135 -52.29 46.13 -7.35
N GLU A 136 -52.07 47.37 -6.87
CA GLU A 136 -51.87 47.83 -5.47
C GLU A 136 -50.44 47.63 -4.93
N ASP A 137 -49.48 48.56 -5.09
CA ASP A 137 -49.38 49.99 -4.69
C ASP A 137 -49.08 50.20 -3.20
N HIS A 138 -47.80 50.49 -2.88
CA HIS A 138 -47.42 51.44 -1.84
C HIS A 138 -46.02 52.05 -2.07
N ARG A 139 -46.04 53.24 -2.68
CA ARG A 139 -45.13 54.41 -2.56
C ARG A 139 -43.64 54.25 -2.16
N ALA A 140 -42.82 54.91 -2.98
CA ALA A 140 -41.40 55.19 -2.75
C ALA A 140 -41.13 56.33 -1.75
N GLY A 141 -39.88 56.42 -1.28
CA GLY A 141 -39.29 57.60 -0.63
C GLY A 141 -37.85 57.83 -1.09
N HIS A 142 -37.63 58.89 -1.89
CA HIS A 142 -36.29 59.32 -2.33
C HIS A 142 -35.51 60.03 -1.23
N GLY A 143 -34.17 60.06 -1.32
CA GLY A 143 -33.34 60.88 -0.44
C GLY A 143 -31.85 60.86 -0.79
N ALA A 144 -31.45 61.53 -1.88
CA ALA A 144 -30.04 61.80 -2.16
C ALA A 144 -29.58 63.07 -1.42
N ALA A 145 -28.39 63.03 -0.81
CA ALA A 145 -27.71 64.22 -0.31
C ALA A 145 -26.19 64.08 -0.52
N ALA A 146 -25.57 65.07 -1.14
CA ALA A 146 -24.15 65.09 -1.46
C ALA A 146 -23.35 65.98 -0.49
N GLY A 147 -22.06 65.67 -0.36
CA GLY A 147 -21.04 66.67 -0.02
C GLY A 147 -20.34 66.49 1.33
N ARG A 148 -19.04 66.17 1.27
CA ARG A 148 -17.96 67.17 1.43
C ARG A 148 -16.61 66.56 1.07
N ALA A 149 -15.75 67.37 0.46
CA ALA A 149 -14.37 67.03 0.18
C ALA A 149 -13.44 67.47 1.32
N ALA A 150 -12.35 66.74 1.52
CA ALA A 150 -11.15 67.21 2.21
C ALA A 150 -9.91 66.62 1.52
N ALA A 151 -8.93 67.46 1.20
CA ALA A 151 -7.72 67.07 0.50
C ALA A 151 -6.47 67.48 1.29
N ALA A 152 -5.61 66.50 1.61
CA ALA A 152 -4.21 66.64 2.07
C ALA A 152 -3.69 65.22 2.38
N ALA A 153 -2.40 64.86 2.23
CA ALA A 153 -1.31 65.49 1.50
C ALA A 153 -0.34 64.39 1.05
N ARG A 154 0.31 64.55 -0.12
CA ARG A 154 1.33 63.59 -0.59
C ARG A 154 2.66 63.84 0.12
N ARG A 155 3.17 62.86 0.86
CA ARG A 155 4.57 62.85 1.33
C ARG A 155 5.33 61.70 0.68
N ARG A 156 6.15 62.03 -0.32
CA ARG A 156 7.12 61.08 -0.89
C ARG A 156 8.25 60.86 0.10
N VAL A 157 8.49 59.62 0.50
CA VAL A 157 9.77 59.19 1.08
C VAL A 157 10.41 58.25 0.06
N ARG A 158 11.69 58.48 -0.22
CA ARG A 158 12.50 57.70 -1.16
C ARG A 158 13.69 57.16 -0.38
N CYS A 159 13.87 55.85 -0.34
CA CYS A 159 15.08 55.17 0.13
C CYS A 159 15.32 53.92 -0.74
N PRO A 160 16.56 53.40 -0.79
CA PRO A 160 17.11 52.85 -2.02
C PRO A 160 16.78 51.37 -2.25
N GLY A 161 16.89 50.96 -3.51
CA GLY A 161 16.70 49.56 -3.90
C GLY A 161 17.91 48.68 -3.57
N VAL A 162 17.62 47.42 -3.29
CA VAL A 162 18.58 46.31 -3.29
C VAL A 162 18.19 45.38 -4.44
N ALA A 163 19.14 45.02 -5.29
CA ALA A 163 18.90 44.10 -6.40
C ALA A 163 18.92 42.66 -5.89
N VAL A 164 17.85 41.89 -6.13
CA VAL A 164 17.80 40.45 -5.87
C VAL A 164 17.83 39.71 -7.21
N ALA A 165 18.86 38.89 -7.40
CA ALA A 165 19.06 38.12 -8.63
C ALA A 165 18.27 36.80 -8.59
N GLY A 166 17.00 36.84 -8.99
CA GLY A 166 16.17 35.64 -9.15
C GLY A 166 16.70 34.75 -10.29
N ARG A 167 17.38 33.64 -9.96
CA ARG A 167 17.74 32.59 -10.92
C ARG A 167 16.51 31.73 -11.23
N GLY A 168 15.70 32.17 -12.20
CA GLY A 168 14.61 31.35 -12.71
C GLY A 168 15.11 30.13 -13.50
N LEU A 169 14.86 28.92 -13.00
CA LEU A 169 15.05 27.68 -13.75
C LEU A 169 13.92 27.55 -14.78
N HIS A 170 14.24 27.80 -16.06
CA HIS A 170 13.31 27.60 -17.17
C HIS A 170 14.08 27.17 -18.43
N PRO A 171 13.78 26.00 -19.03
CA PRO A 171 14.40 25.62 -20.30
C PRO A 171 13.85 26.51 -21.43
N ARG A 172 14.73 27.30 -22.05
CA ARG A 172 14.44 28.05 -23.28
C ARG A 172 14.83 27.20 -24.48
N HIS A 173 13.85 26.87 -25.32
CA HIS A 173 13.86 27.01 -26.79
C HIS A 173 12.73 26.18 -27.41
N ARG A 174 11.73 26.85 -28.00
CA ARG A 174 10.86 26.23 -29.02
C ARG A 174 10.85 27.14 -30.26
N ARG A 175 11.35 26.61 -31.38
CA ARG A 175 11.02 27.13 -32.71
C ARG A 175 9.65 26.58 -33.11
N SER A 176 8.86 27.40 -33.78
CA SER A 176 7.54 27.06 -34.32
C SER A 176 7.66 26.20 -35.58
N VAL A 177 6.87 25.12 -35.65
CA VAL A 177 6.62 24.34 -36.88
C VAL A 177 5.09 24.20 -37.03
N PRO A 178 4.50 24.43 -38.22
CA PRO A 178 3.05 24.46 -38.38
C PRO A 178 2.41 23.07 -38.57
N GLY A 179 1.23 22.91 -37.96
CA GLY A 179 0.12 22.02 -38.30
C GLY A 179 0.35 20.67 -38.99
N GLY A 180 0.01 19.56 -38.32
CA GLY A 180 -0.34 18.32 -39.00
C GLY A 180 -0.36 17.05 -38.13
N ARG A 181 -1.57 16.49 -37.95
CA ARG A 181 -1.88 15.12 -37.48
C ARG A 181 -1.57 14.77 -36.01
N GLN A 182 -2.48 14.01 -35.41
CA GLN A 182 -2.33 13.42 -34.08
C GLN A 182 -1.23 12.34 -34.09
N PRO A 183 -0.30 12.32 -33.13
CA PRO A 183 0.47 11.15 -32.78
C PRO A 183 -0.28 10.36 -31.69
N GLY A 184 -0.67 9.12 -31.99
CA GLY A 184 -1.05 8.18 -30.94
C GLY A 184 0.15 7.86 -30.05
N HIS A 185 -0.05 7.76 -28.74
CA HIS A 185 1.02 7.42 -27.80
C HIS A 185 1.52 6.00 -28.02
N GLN A 186 2.57 5.84 -28.83
CA GLN A 186 3.39 4.64 -28.80
C GLN A 186 4.24 4.67 -27.52
N HIS A 187 3.90 3.82 -26.57
CA HIS A 187 4.76 3.57 -25.43
C HIS A 187 6.04 2.87 -25.93
N HIS A 188 7.16 3.58 -25.96
CA HIS A 188 8.47 2.95 -26.05
C HIS A 188 8.74 2.21 -24.74
N ARG A 189 8.19 0.99 -24.66
CA ARG A 189 8.50 0.03 -23.60
C ARG A 189 9.92 -0.48 -23.86
N ILE A 190 10.91 0.14 -23.21
CA ILE A 190 12.24 -0.45 -23.07
C ILE A 190 12.09 -1.66 -22.14
N GLN A 191 11.70 -2.79 -22.72
CA GLN A 191 11.79 -4.08 -22.06
C GLN A 191 13.27 -4.44 -22.00
N GLY A 192 13.90 -4.14 -20.86
CA GLY A 192 15.15 -4.79 -20.50
C GLY A 192 14.95 -6.30 -20.60
N GLN A 193 15.72 -6.94 -21.48
CA GLN A 193 15.56 -8.35 -21.79
C GLN A 193 16.09 -9.23 -20.65
N LEU A 194 15.25 -9.46 -19.65
CA LEU A 194 15.20 -10.79 -19.04
C LEU A 194 14.49 -11.75 -20.01
N SER A 195 15.14 -11.98 -21.15
CA SER A 195 14.86 -13.14 -21.98
C SER A 195 15.24 -14.37 -21.15
N ALA A 196 14.30 -15.30 -20.94
CA ALA A 196 14.57 -16.56 -20.25
C ALA A 196 15.75 -17.33 -20.89
N ASP A 197 15.98 -17.12 -22.19
CA ASP A 197 17.05 -17.72 -22.98
C ASP A 197 18.45 -17.10 -22.74
N GLY A 198 18.56 -16.00 -21.99
CA GLY A 198 19.83 -15.31 -21.70
C GLY A 198 20.64 -15.91 -20.55
N LEU A 199 19.99 -16.71 -19.68
CA LEU A 199 20.66 -17.46 -18.62
C LEU A 199 21.26 -18.74 -19.22
N GLY A 200 22.46 -18.62 -19.78
CA GLY A 200 23.19 -19.73 -20.36
C GLY A 200 23.29 -20.93 -19.41
N ASP A 201 22.97 -22.11 -19.95
CA ASP A 201 22.89 -23.39 -19.25
C ASP A 201 24.02 -23.59 -18.22
N ARG A 202 23.64 -23.55 -16.94
CA ARG A 202 24.47 -23.93 -15.81
C ARG A 202 23.71 -24.84 -14.83
N GLY A 203 23.10 -25.91 -15.36
CA GLY A 203 23.02 -27.21 -14.67
C GLY A 203 22.39 -27.28 -13.26
N GLY A 204 21.59 -26.31 -12.84
CA GLY A 204 20.77 -26.36 -11.63
C GLY A 204 19.30 -26.19 -12.03
N ALA A 205 18.45 -27.17 -11.71
CA ALA A 205 17.04 -27.13 -12.07
C ALA A 205 16.32 -26.01 -11.30
N SER A 206 15.90 -24.95 -12.00
CA SER A 206 15.05 -23.92 -11.38
C SER A 206 13.66 -24.48 -11.11
N VAL A 207 13.14 -24.29 -9.89
CA VAL A 207 11.75 -24.60 -9.58
C VAL A 207 10.88 -23.60 -10.30
N ARG A 208 9.96 -24.09 -11.13
CA ARG A 208 8.98 -23.26 -11.83
C ARG A 208 7.73 -23.16 -10.97
N CYS A 209 7.21 -21.94 -10.81
CA CYS A 209 5.99 -21.67 -10.08
C CYS A 209 4.93 -21.06 -11.01
N GLU A 210 3.66 -21.39 -10.79
CA GLU A 210 2.52 -20.61 -11.29
C GLU A 210 1.69 -20.08 -10.11
N ILE A 211 0.92 -19.03 -10.35
CA ILE A 211 0.02 -18.42 -9.37
C ILE A 211 -1.42 -18.51 -9.89
N VAL A 212 -2.35 -18.93 -9.03
CA VAL A 212 -3.79 -18.88 -9.32
C VAL A 212 -4.49 -18.05 -8.23
N ALA A 213 -5.08 -16.92 -8.63
CA ALA A 213 -5.95 -16.13 -7.77
C ALA A 213 -7.40 -16.59 -7.91
N VAL A 214 -8.02 -16.94 -6.78
CA VAL A 214 -9.39 -17.44 -6.69
C VAL A 214 -10.28 -16.34 -6.12
N GLY A 215 -11.30 -15.95 -6.87
CA GLY A 215 -12.30 -14.97 -6.47
C GLY A 215 -13.11 -14.44 -7.66
N THR A 216 -14.42 -14.59 -7.63
CA THR A 216 -15.34 -14.12 -8.69
C THR A 216 -15.30 -12.60 -8.85
N GLU A 217 -15.08 -11.88 -7.76
CA GLU A 217 -14.93 -10.43 -7.70
C GLU A 217 -13.69 -9.91 -8.48
N LEU A 218 -12.65 -10.74 -8.64
CA LEU A 218 -11.49 -10.46 -9.50
C LEU A 218 -11.92 -10.46 -10.98
N LEU A 219 -12.69 -11.47 -11.40
CA LEU A 219 -13.20 -11.58 -12.77
C LEU A 219 -14.26 -10.52 -13.10
N LEU A 220 -15.01 -10.07 -12.09
CA LEU A 220 -15.96 -8.95 -12.20
C LEU A 220 -15.27 -7.58 -12.18
N GLY A 221 -13.96 -7.50 -11.93
CA GLY A 221 -13.21 -6.25 -11.83
C GLY A 221 -13.60 -5.37 -10.65
N GLN A 222 -14.21 -5.95 -9.60
CA GLN A 222 -14.60 -5.23 -8.39
C GLN A 222 -13.39 -4.94 -7.49
N ILE A 223 -12.38 -5.80 -7.53
CA ILE A 223 -11.06 -5.60 -6.94
C ILE A 223 -9.98 -5.91 -7.97
N VAL A 224 -8.80 -5.30 -7.81
CA VAL A 224 -7.62 -5.58 -8.63
C VAL A 224 -6.80 -6.68 -7.97
N ASP A 225 -6.32 -7.65 -8.76
CA ASP A 225 -5.40 -8.69 -8.28
C ASP A 225 -4.02 -8.11 -7.95
N THR A 226 -3.91 -7.56 -6.75
CA THR A 226 -2.64 -7.09 -6.16
C THR A 226 -1.87 -8.23 -5.49
N ASN A 227 -2.51 -9.39 -5.25
CA ASN A 227 -1.89 -10.54 -4.60
C ASN A 227 -0.91 -11.23 -5.55
N SER A 228 -1.35 -11.64 -6.75
CA SER A 228 -0.46 -12.27 -7.73
C SER A 228 0.67 -11.33 -8.15
N SER A 229 0.40 -10.02 -8.26
CA SER A 229 1.44 -9.02 -8.53
C SER A 229 2.53 -9.00 -7.45
N TRP A 230 2.15 -9.09 -6.18
CA TRP A 230 3.11 -9.07 -5.06
C TRP A 230 3.83 -10.42 -4.90
N ILE A 231 3.12 -11.55 -5.04
CA ILE A 231 3.74 -12.89 -4.98
C ILE A 231 4.76 -13.04 -6.11
N GLY A 232 4.43 -12.60 -7.34
CA GLY A 232 5.36 -12.62 -8.48
C GLY A 232 6.63 -11.80 -8.24
N GLU A 233 6.52 -10.64 -7.58
CA GLU A 233 7.69 -9.86 -7.14
C GLU A 233 8.55 -10.66 -6.13
N GLN A 234 7.93 -11.31 -5.14
CA GLN A 234 8.67 -12.10 -4.15
C GLN A 234 9.34 -13.35 -4.74
N LEU A 235 8.71 -14.00 -5.73
CA LEU A 235 9.30 -15.14 -6.44
C LEU A 235 10.53 -14.71 -7.25
N ALA A 236 10.46 -13.57 -7.95
CA ALA A 236 11.60 -13.00 -8.65
C ALA A 236 12.75 -12.64 -7.68
N LEU A 237 12.44 -12.02 -6.54
CA LEU A 237 13.41 -11.75 -5.46
C LEU A 237 13.96 -13.02 -4.79
N ALA A 238 13.27 -14.15 -4.93
CA ALA A 238 13.72 -15.46 -4.46
C ALA A 238 14.55 -16.24 -5.50
N GLY A 239 14.58 -15.80 -6.76
CA GLY A 239 15.19 -16.55 -7.87
C GLY A 239 14.35 -17.74 -8.33
N ILE A 240 13.02 -17.69 -8.12
CA ILE A 240 12.05 -18.72 -8.52
C ILE A 240 11.30 -18.22 -9.75
N ASP A 241 11.25 -19.04 -10.81
CA ASP A 241 10.66 -18.65 -12.09
C ASP A 241 9.13 -18.67 -12.01
N CYS A 242 8.49 -17.50 -12.01
CA CYS A 242 7.04 -17.39 -12.09
C CYS A 242 6.58 -17.33 -13.56
N LEU A 243 6.00 -18.42 -14.07
CA LEU A 243 5.71 -18.56 -15.50
C LEU A 243 4.36 -17.95 -15.93
N ARG A 244 3.38 -17.90 -15.03
CA ARG A 244 2.01 -17.46 -15.33
C ARG A 244 1.24 -17.10 -14.07
N HIS A 245 0.39 -16.08 -14.18
CA HIS A 245 -0.69 -15.79 -13.24
C HIS A 245 -2.02 -16.09 -13.92
N THR A 246 -2.96 -16.71 -13.20
CA THR A 246 -4.32 -16.99 -13.68
C THR A 246 -5.33 -16.52 -12.63
N ALA A 247 -6.33 -15.74 -13.02
CA ALA A 247 -7.49 -15.46 -12.17
C ALA A 247 -8.63 -16.43 -12.51
N VAL A 248 -9.29 -16.98 -11.49
CA VAL A 248 -10.41 -17.92 -11.65
C VAL A 248 -11.52 -17.60 -10.65
N GLY A 249 -12.78 -17.73 -11.06
CA GLY A 249 -13.93 -17.57 -10.17
C GLY A 249 -14.21 -18.84 -9.37
N ASP A 250 -15.02 -18.70 -8.33
CA ASP A 250 -15.32 -19.70 -7.29
C ASP A 250 -16.22 -20.83 -7.83
N ASN A 251 -15.69 -21.60 -8.77
CA ASN A 251 -16.37 -22.72 -9.38
C ASN A 251 -15.42 -23.90 -9.48
N ARG A 252 -15.79 -25.00 -8.80
CA ARG A 252 -15.02 -26.24 -8.67
C ARG A 252 -14.35 -26.67 -9.98
N ASP A 253 -15.12 -26.79 -11.06
CA ASP A 253 -14.60 -27.38 -12.30
C ASP A 253 -13.59 -26.46 -12.99
N ARG A 254 -13.81 -25.14 -12.95
CA ARG A 254 -12.84 -24.14 -13.44
C ARG A 254 -11.58 -24.09 -12.60
N MET A 255 -11.70 -24.21 -11.28
CA MET A 255 -10.55 -24.25 -10.37
C MET A 255 -9.72 -25.52 -10.58
N LEU A 256 -10.35 -26.68 -10.73
CA LEU A 256 -9.68 -27.94 -11.05
C LEU A 256 -8.91 -27.87 -12.39
N ASP A 257 -9.54 -27.31 -13.43
CA ASP A 257 -8.90 -27.10 -14.74
C ASP A 257 -7.67 -26.18 -14.63
N ALA A 258 -7.83 -25.02 -13.96
CA ALA A 258 -6.74 -24.09 -13.73
C ALA A 258 -5.58 -24.71 -12.92
N PHE A 259 -5.88 -25.43 -11.84
CA PHE A 259 -4.87 -26.03 -10.96
C PHE A 259 -4.13 -27.19 -11.66
N ARG A 260 -4.86 -28.07 -12.39
CA ARG A 260 -4.24 -29.16 -13.16
C ARG A 260 -3.34 -28.60 -14.25
N GLY A 261 -3.85 -27.67 -15.07
CA GLY A 261 -3.06 -27.05 -16.12
C GLY A 261 -1.82 -26.34 -15.58
N ALA A 262 -1.90 -25.65 -14.43
CA ALA A 262 -0.73 -25.07 -13.79
C ALA A 262 0.31 -26.14 -13.42
N LEU A 263 -0.09 -27.20 -12.71
CA LEU A 263 0.80 -28.29 -12.28
C LEU A 263 1.38 -29.12 -13.44
N GLU A 264 0.76 -29.16 -14.61
CA GLU A 264 1.35 -29.73 -15.83
C GLU A 264 2.60 -28.95 -16.29
N ARG A 265 2.62 -27.63 -16.06
CA ARG A 265 3.66 -26.71 -16.57
C ARG A 265 4.69 -26.30 -15.51
N SER A 266 4.31 -26.35 -14.23
CA SER A 266 5.12 -25.90 -13.10
C SER A 266 5.34 -27.00 -12.07
N ASP A 267 6.31 -26.78 -11.20
CA ASP A 267 6.71 -27.70 -10.12
C ASP A 267 6.05 -27.28 -8.80
N ALA A 268 5.69 -25.99 -8.68
CA ALA A 268 4.86 -25.46 -7.62
C ALA A 268 3.67 -24.63 -8.15
N LEU A 269 2.59 -24.59 -7.36
CA LEU A 269 1.43 -23.74 -7.59
C LEU A 269 1.11 -22.99 -6.29
N ILE A 270 1.02 -21.65 -6.33
CA ILE A 270 0.50 -20.84 -5.22
C ILE A 270 -0.93 -20.42 -5.56
N VAL A 271 -1.89 -20.84 -4.74
CA VAL A 271 -3.30 -20.47 -4.81
C VAL A 271 -3.61 -19.42 -3.75
N THR A 272 -4.11 -18.26 -4.14
CA THR A 272 -4.55 -17.18 -3.22
C THR A 272 -6.06 -16.98 -3.32
N GLY A 273 -6.79 -17.23 -2.24
CA GLY A 273 -8.25 -17.04 -2.17
C GLY A 273 -9.05 -18.31 -1.91
N GLY A 274 -10.34 -18.16 -1.62
CA GLY A 274 -11.28 -19.25 -1.34
C GLY A 274 -10.97 -20.10 -0.09
N LEU A 275 -10.30 -19.52 0.93
CA LEU A 275 -9.98 -20.15 2.22
C LEU A 275 -10.78 -19.61 3.42
N GLY A 276 -11.77 -18.76 3.19
CA GLY A 276 -12.71 -18.36 4.22
C GLY A 276 -13.67 -19.48 4.67
N PRO A 277 -14.70 -19.11 5.47
CA PRO A 277 -15.70 -20.02 6.00
C PRO A 277 -17.04 -19.95 5.24
N THR A 278 -17.11 -19.31 4.06
CA THR A 278 -18.34 -19.12 3.29
C THR A 278 -18.61 -20.27 2.33
N GLN A 279 -19.73 -20.23 1.61
CA GLN A 279 -20.13 -21.29 0.67
C GLN A 279 -19.27 -21.29 -0.61
N ASP A 280 -18.74 -20.12 -0.98
CA ASP A 280 -17.91 -19.92 -2.15
C ASP A 280 -16.42 -20.24 -1.86
N ASP A 281 -16.03 -20.35 -0.59
CA ASP A 281 -14.67 -20.70 -0.13
C ASP A 281 -14.34 -22.20 -0.29
N ILE A 282 -14.27 -22.65 -1.55
CA ILE A 282 -14.12 -24.07 -1.91
C ILE A 282 -12.67 -24.52 -2.19
N THR A 283 -11.66 -23.65 -2.06
CA THR A 283 -10.26 -23.97 -2.43
C THR A 283 -9.75 -25.22 -1.71
N ARG A 284 -10.04 -25.40 -0.42
CA ARG A 284 -9.62 -26.60 0.36
C ARG A 284 -10.16 -27.89 -0.26
N SER A 285 -11.45 -27.90 -0.58
CA SER A 285 -12.15 -29.05 -1.18
C SER A 285 -11.64 -29.37 -2.59
N VAL A 286 -11.35 -28.33 -3.39
CA VAL A 286 -10.78 -28.49 -4.73
C VAL A 286 -9.36 -29.05 -4.66
N VAL A 287 -8.53 -28.61 -3.70
CA VAL A 287 -7.18 -29.15 -3.50
C VAL A 287 -7.21 -30.60 -2.98
N ALA A 288 -8.16 -30.94 -2.09
CA ALA A 288 -8.35 -32.32 -1.66
C ALA A 288 -8.72 -33.26 -2.83
N GLU A 289 -9.62 -32.82 -3.71
CA GLU A 289 -9.94 -33.57 -4.94
C GLU A 289 -8.75 -33.68 -5.90
N LEU A 290 -7.95 -32.61 -6.04
CA LEU A 290 -6.73 -32.61 -6.85
C LEU A 290 -5.68 -33.61 -6.33
N MET A 291 -5.59 -33.78 -5.02
CA MET A 291 -4.77 -34.80 -4.35
C MET A 291 -5.40 -36.20 -4.39
N GLY A 292 -6.70 -36.32 -4.68
CA GLY A 292 -7.45 -37.58 -4.64
C GLY A 292 -7.75 -38.10 -3.23
N VAL A 293 -7.88 -37.20 -2.24
CA VAL A 293 -8.01 -37.53 -0.81
C VAL A 293 -9.23 -36.85 -0.16
N ASP A 294 -9.64 -37.37 1.00
CA ASP A 294 -10.65 -36.74 1.84
C ASP A 294 -10.09 -35.54 2.63
N LEU A 295 -10.99 -34.65 3.06
CA LEU A 295 -10.72 -33.65 4.09
C LEU A 295 -10.90 -34.25 5.49
N MET A 296 -9.99 -33.93 6.41
CA MET A 296 -10.07 -34.30 7.82
C MET A 296 -10.03 -33.06 8.72
N ARG A 297 -10.88 -33.04 9.75
CA ARG A 297 -10.91 -31.99 10.76
C ARG A 297 -9.68 -32.07 11.66
N ASP A 298 -8.91 -30.99 11.72
CA ASP A 298 -7.83 -30.81 12.68
C ASP A 298 -8.36 -30.06 13.92
N GLU A 299 -8.52 -30.80 15.03
CA GLU A 299 -9.02 -30.24 16.29
C GLU A 299 -8.06 -29.23 16.95
N ALA A 300 -6.75 -29.27 16.62
CA ALA A 300 -5.81 -28.24 17.06
C ALA A 300 -6.01 -26.93 16.29
N LEU A 301 -6.34 -27.00 14.98
CA LEU A 301 -6.78 -25.83 14.22
C LEU A 301 -8.13 -25.29 14.72
N VAL A 302 -9.09 -26.17 15.08
CA VAL A 302 -10.35 -25.74 15.72
C VAL A 302 -10.05 -24.90 16.97
N ALA A 303 -9.23 -25.42 17.90
CA ALA A 303 -8.87 -24.71 19.13
C ALA A 303 -8.16 -23.37 18.86
N ARG A 304 -7.29 -23.30 17.84
CA ARG A 304 -6.64 -22.03 17.42
C ARG A 304 -7.66 -21.01 16.90
N ILE A 305 -8.59 -21.44 16.05
CA ILE A 305 -9.64 -20.55 15.51
C ILE A 305 -10.56 -20.07 16.64
N GLU A 306 -10.98 -20.96 17.54
CA GLU A 306 -11.79 -20.60 18.70
C GLU A 306 -11.09 -19.56 19.59
N ALA A 307 -9.77 -19.69 19.82
CA ALA A 307 -8.98 -18.71 20.56
C ALA A 307 -8.96 -17.32 19.87
N VAL A 308 -8.89 -17.25 18.54
CA VAL A 308 -8.96 -15.99 17.77
C VAL A 308 -10.32 -15.30 17.93
N PHE A 309 -11.43 -16.05 18.01
CA PHE A 309 -12.75 -15.49 18.33
C PHE A 309 -12.87 -15.09 19.81
N GLY A 310 -12.39 -15.95 20.72
CA GLY A 310 -12.43 -15.74 22.17
C GLY A 310 -11.65 -14.50 22.62
N GLY A 311 -10.47 -14.26 22.06
CA GLY A 311 -9.67 -13.05 22.29
C GLY A 311 -10.35 -11.75 21.83
N ARG A 312 -11.41 -11.84 21.02
CA ARG A 312 -12.26 -10.72 20.58
C ARG A 312 -13.60 -10.67 21.32
N GLY A 313 -13.79 -11.48 22.37
CA GLY A 313 -15.04 -11.58 23.13
C GLY A 313 -16.21 -12.18 22.32
N ARG A 314 -15.92 -12.94 21.26
CA ARG A 314 -16.93 -13.52 20.37
C ARG A 314 -16.92 -15.05 20.48
N LYS A 315 -18.09 -15.67 20.32
CA LYS A 315 -18.17 -17.12 20.08
C LYS A 315 -17.86 -17.41 18.60
N MET A 316 -17.11 -18.47 18.33
CA MET A 316 -16.86 -18.95 16.97
C MET A 316 -18.18 -19.41 16.30
N PRO A 317 -18.51 -18.92 15.09
CA PRO A 317 -19.58 -19.47 14.26
C PRO A 317 -19.28 -20.89 13.77
N VAL A 318 -20.30 -21.73 13.62
CA VAL A 318 -20.14 -23.15 13.25
C VAL A 318 -19.49 -23.32 11.87
N ASN A 319 -19.72 -22.41 10.92
CA ASN A 319 -19.12 -22.50 9.58
C ASN A 319 -17.60 -22.24 9.57
N ASN A 320 -17.04 -21.60 10.60
CA ASN A 320 -15.59 -21.46 10.74
C ASN A 320 -14.88 -22.80 11.00
N LEU A 321 -15.60 -23.84 11.44
CA LEU A 321 -15.05 -25.20 11.52
C LEU A 321 -14.55 -25.73 10.16
N LEU A 322 -15.15 -25.28 9.05
CA LEU A 322 -14.72 -25.66 7.70
C LEU A 322 -13.29 -25.19 7.39
N GLN A 323 -12.78 -24.19 8.10
CA GLN A 323 -11.40 -23.70 7.94
C GLN A 323 -10.37 -24.61 8.61
N ALA A 324 -10.81 -25.49 9.53
CA ALA A 324 -9.98 -26.53 10.14
C ALA A 324 -10.04 -27.88 9.40
N ASP A 325 -10.74 -27.96 8.25
CA ASP A 325 -10.74 -29.14 7.40
C ASP A 325 -9.53 -29.12 6.46
N VAL A 326 -8.61 -30.07 6.63
CA VAL A 326 -7.32 -30.18 5.94
C VAL A 326 -7.30 -31.42 5.04
N PRO A 327 -6.82 -31.36 3.78
CA PRO A 327 -6.65 -32.55 2.95
C PRO A 327 -5.69 -33.56 3.59
N LEU A 328 -6.00 -34.86 3.55
CA LEU A 328 -5.09 -35.88 4.09
C LEU A 328 -3.73 -35.85 3.36
N GLY A 329 -2.65 -35.80 4.13
CA GLY A 329 -1.29 -35.65 3.61
C GLY A 329 -0.84 -34.21 3.35
N ALA A 330 -1.75 -33.23 3.43
CA ALA A 330 -1.40 -31.82 3.52
C ALA A 330 -1.09 -31.43 4.98
N ARG A 331 -0.35 -30.33 5.16
CA ARG A 331 -0.10 -29.72 6.48
C ARG A 331 -0.52 -28.24 6.50
N PRO A 332 -1.05 -27.73 7.62
CA PRO A 332 -1.26 -26.30 7.76
C PRO A 332 0.06 -25.52 7.76
N ILE A 333 0.02 -24.30 7.26
CA ILE A 333 1.08 -23.30 7.44
C ILE A 333 1.05 -22.83 8.89
N GLU A 334 2.22 -22.76 9.54
CA GLU A 334 2.32 -22.46 10.97
C GLU A 334 1.82 -21.05 11.30
N GLN A 335 2.19 -20.07 10.46
CA GLN A 335 1.72 -18.69 10.60
C GLN A 335 0.22 -18.63 10.31
N MET A 336 -0.55 -18.24 11.33
CA MET A 336 -2.02 -18.13 11.24
C MET A 336 -2.46 -16.73 11.70
N PRO A 337 -2.22 -15.68 10.88
CA PRO A 337 -2.62 -14.31 11.18
C PRO A 337 -4.13 -14.10 11.28
N GLY A 338 -4.90 -14.81 10.46
CA GLY A 338 -6.37 -14.78 10.42
C GLY A 338 -7.01 -16.04 11.02
N THR A 339 -8.24 -16.32 10.59
CA THR A 339 -8.95 -17.58 10.93
C THR A 339 -8.80 -18.65 9.85
N ALA A 340 -8.35 -18.27 8.65
CA ALA A 340 -8.03 -19.19 7.57
C ALA A 340 -6.58 -19.67 7.72
N PRO A 341 -6.31 -20.95 8.01
CA PRO A 341 -4.96 -21.48 7.91
C PRO A 341 -4.60 -21.61 6.44
N GLY A 342 -3.36 -21.23 6.09
CA GLY A 342 -2.79 -21.65 4.81
C GLY A 342 -2.46 -23.14 4.83
N LEU A 343 -2.26 -23.74 3.66
CA LEU A 343 -1.96 -25.17 3.51
C LEU A 343 -0.72 -25.37 2.62
N VAL A 344 0.09 -26.37 2.95
CA VAL A 344 1.09 -26.98 2.07
C VAL A 344 0.57 -28.35 1.69
N CYS A 345 0.32 -28.56 0.39
CA CYS A 345 -0.34 -29.74 -0.16
C CYS A 345 0.59 -30.44 -1.17
N PRO A 346 1.34 -31.46 -0.73
CA PRO A 346 2.18 -32.31 -1.58
C PRO A 346 1.38 -33.00 -2.69
N ILE A 347 1.92 -33.00 -3.92
CA ILE A 347 1.32 -33.65 -5.09
C ILE A 347 2.27 -34.73 -5.61
N GLY A 348 1.76 -35.96 -5.76
CA GLY A 348 2.54 -37.10 -6.26
C GLY A 348 3.62 -37.61 -5.29
N ALA A 349 3.42 -37.44 -3.97
CA ALA A 349 4.25 -38.09 -2.97
C ALA A 349 3.96 -39.59 -2.94
N GLU A 350 5.00 -40.43 -2.92
CA GLU A 350 4.86 -41.88 -2.84
C GLU A 350 4.66 -42.32 -1.38
N PRO A 351 3.92 -43.42 -1.10
CA PRO A 351 3.74 -43.92 0.25
C PRO A 351 5.07 -44.26 0.93
N GLY A 352 5.44 -43.48 1.94
CA GLY A 352 6.68 -43.66 2.71
C GLY A 352 7.84 -42.73 2.35
N THR A 353 7.69 -41.82 1.38
CA THR A 353 8.59 -40.67 1.23
C THR A 353 8.19 -39.55 2.20
N ASP A 354 9.11 -38.65 2.54
CA ASP A 354 8.72 -37.39 3.20
C ASP A 354 7.77 -36.61 2.27
N ALA A 355 6.69 -36.09 2.82
CA ALA A 355 5.70 -35.35 2.05
C ALA A 355 6.27 -33.99 1.58
N ASP A 356 7.25 -33.44 2.30
CA ASP A 356 7.96 -32.22 1.91
C ASP A 356 8.97 -32.43 0.75
N ASP A 357 9.25 -33.68 0.35
CA ASP A 357 10.10 -34.06 -0.80
C ASP A 357 9.29 -34.43 -2.07
N SER A 358 7.98 -34.16 -2.08
CA SER A 358 7.12 -34.43 -3.24
C SER A 358 7.62 -33.75 -4.54
N PRO A 359 7.44 -34.38 -5.72
CA PRO A 359 7.90 -33.80 -7.00
C PRO A 359 7.15 -32.53 -7.37
N LYS A 360 5.93 -32.34 -6.85
CA LYS A 360 5.11 -31.14 -7.03
C LYS A 360 4.45 -30.72 -5.71
N VAL A 361 4.09 -29.45 -5.59
CA VAL A 361 3.42 -28.91 -4.38
C VAL A 361 2.42 -27.81 -4.73
N VAL A 362 1.27 -27.82 -4.05
CA VAL A 362 0.30 -26.72 -4.04
C VAL A 362 0.36 -26.02 -2.69
N TYR A 363 0.48 -24.71 -2.70
CA TYR A 363 0.30 -23.88 -1.52
C TYR A 363 -1.04 -23.17 -1.62
N ALA A 364 -1.90 -23.27 -0.60
CA ALA A 364 -3.12 -22.48 -0.52
C ALA A 364 -2.98 -21.42 0.56
N VAL A 365 -3.23 -20.15 0.23
CA VAL A 365 -3.16 -19.01 1.17
C VAL A 365 -4.43 -18.13 1.08
N PRO A 366 -4.78 -17.40 2.16
CA PRO A 366 -5.98 -16.55 2.16
C PRO A 366 -5.93 -15.45 1.09
N GLY A 367 -7.09 -14.98 0.64
CA GLY A 367 -7.17 -13.83 -0.28
C GLY A 367 -6.81 -12.49 0.39
N VAL A 368 -6.80 -12.43 1.73
CA VAL A 368 -6.51 -11.22 2.49
C VAL A 368 -5.01 -10.86 2.36
N PRO A 369 -4.63 -9.69 1.78
CA PRO A 369 -3.25 -9.46 1.36
C PRO A 369 -2.21 -9.58 2.48
N TRP A 370 -2.47 -9.02 3.66
CA TRP A 370 -1.51 -9.05 4.77
C TRP A 370 -1.38 -10.44 5.43
N GLU A 371 -2.43 -11.26 5.40
CA GLU A 371 -2.40 -12.65 5.87
C GLU A 371 -1.56 -13.51 4.92
N MET A 372 -1.82 -13.37 3.61
CA MET A 372 -1.08 -14.03 2.53
C MET A 372 0.41 -13.73 2.59
N ARG A 373 0.79 -12.44 2.74
CA ARG A 373 2.20 -12.01 2.76
C ARG A 373 3.02 -12.74 3.81
N GLN A 374 2.51 -12.82 5.05
CA GLN A 374 3.19 -13.51 6.15
C GLN A 374 3.39 -15.00 5.91
N MET A 375 2.41 -15.68 5.30
CA MET A 375 2.52 -17.11 4.96
C MET A 375 3.50 -17.34 3.81
N VAL A 376 3.50 -16.46 2.80
CA VAL A 376 4.43 -16.53 1.66
C VAL A 376 5.87 -16.31 2.12
N GLU A 377 6.12 -15.23 2.87
CA GLU A 377 7.44 -14.90 3.44
C GLU A 377 7.93 -15.97 4.43
N GLY A 378 7.06 -16.40 5.35
CA GLY A 378 7.42 -17.26 6.48
C GLY A 378 7.54 -18.75 6.18
N THR A 379 6.86 -19.27 5.14
CA THR A 379 6.89 -20.70 4.81
C THR A 379 7.13 -20.97 3.33
N ILE A 380 6.41 -20.31 2.41
CA ILE A 380 6.42 -20.71 0.99
C ILE A 380 7.75 -20.37 0.32
N LEU A 381 8.30 -19.17 0.50
CA LEU A 381 9.59 -18.79 -0.10
C LEU A 381 10.77 -19.62 0.46
N PRO A 382 10.87 -19.90 1.78
CA PRO A 382 11.84 -20.87 2.31
C PRO A 382 11.71 -22.26 1.68
N ASP A 383 10.49 -22.78 1.52
CA ASP A 383 10.25 -24.13 0.98
C ASP A 383 10.64 -24.22 -0.52
N LEU A 384 10.23 -23.23 -1.32
CA LEU A 384 10.60 -23.12 -2.73
C LEU A 384 12.11 -23.00 -2.94
N LYS A 385 12.82 -22.22 -2.10
CA LYS A 385 14.28 -22.11 -2.15
C LYS A 385 14.98 -23.42 -1.82
N ARG A 386 14.47 -24.18 -0.83
CA ARG A 386 14.96 -25.53 -0.49
C ARG A 386 14.80 -26.46 -1.68
N ARG A 387 13.60 -26.54 -2.27
CA ARG A 387 13.28 -27.38 -3.44
C ARG A 387 14.12 -27.04 -4.67
N ALA A 388 14.42 -25.75 -4.88
CA ALA A 388 15.22 -25.27 -6.00
C ALA A 388 16.75 -25.43 -5.81
N GLY A 389 17.21 -25.91 -4.66
CA GLY A 389 18.64 -25.97 -4.33
C GLY A 389 19.33 -24.59 -4.35
N ILE A 390 18.58 -23.50 -4.19
CA ILE A 390 19.12 -22.13 -4.31
C ILE A 390 19.97 -21.81 -3.09
N SER A 391 21.28 -21.98 -3.26
CA SER A 391 22.30 -21.54 -2.31
C SER A 391 22.69 -20.06 -2.50
N SER A 392 22.51 -19.51 -3.71
CA SER A 392 22.79 -18.09 -3.98
C SER A 392 21.76 -17.18 -3.33
N VAL A 393 22.23 -16.13 -2.66
CA VAL A 393 21.37 -15.12 -2.06
C VAL A 393 21.12 -13.99 -3.06
N ILE A 394 19.83 -13.72 -3.32
CA ILE A 394 19.39 -12.49 -3.98
C ILE A 394 19.00 -11.47 -2.91
N ARG A 395 19.40 -10.22 -3.11
CA ARG A 395 18.99 -9.04 -2.35
C ARG A 395 18.67 -7.91 -3.30
N SER A 396 17.77 -7.02 -2.90
CA SER A 396 17.52 -5.78 -3.61
C SER A 396 17.54 -4.60 -2.66
N ARG A 397 17.96 -3.44 -3.17
CA ARG A 397 17.89 -2.15 -2.50
C ARG A 397 17.20 -1.15 -3.41
N THR A 398 16.29 -0.35 -2.87
CA THR A 398 15.40 0.52 -3.63
C THR A 398 15.68 1.98 -3.30
N LEU A 399 16.40 2.68 -4.16
CA LEU A 399 16.64 4.11 -4.03
C LEU A 399 15.39 4.89 -4.43
N ARG A 400 14.92 5.79 -3.56
CA ARG A 400 13.73 6.61 -3.77
C ARG A 400 14.13 7.96 -4.36
N THR A 401 13.55 8.35 -5.49
CA THR A 401 13.95 9.58 -6.20
C THR A 401 12.79 10.56 -6.43
N TRP A 402 13.09 11.86 -6.30
CA TRP A 402 12.14 12.95 -6.56
C TRP A 402 12.81 14.12 -7.28
N GLY A 403 12.09 14.73 -8.22
CA GLY A 403 12.53 15.92 -8.97
C GLY A 403 13.09 15.68 -10.38
N HIS A 404 13.21 14.42 -10.82
CA HIS A 404 13.62 14.07 -12.18
C HIS A 404 12.53 13.32 -12.97
N SER A 405 12.63 13.32 -14.30
CA SER A 405 11.80 12.47 -15.16
C SER A 405 12.38 11.06 -15.27
N GLU A 406 11.54 10.07 -15.56
CA GLU A 406 11.97 8.68 -15.77
C GLU A 406 12.95 8.55 -16.94
N SER A 407 12.61 9.13 -18.10
CA SER A 407 13.51 9.12 -19.26
C SER A 407 14.83 9.82 -18.99
N GLY A 408 14.83 10.91 -18.22
CA GLY A 408 16.06 11.63 -17.88
C GLY A 408 16.93 10.83 -16.90
N LEU A 409 16.35 10.22 -15.86
CA LEU A 409 17.13 9.40 -14.92
C LEU A 409 17.64 8.09 -15.56
N ALA A 410 16.93 7.57 -16.56
CA ALA A 410 17.41 6.47 -17.39
C ALA A 410 18.53 6.88 -18.34
N GLU A 411 18.52 8.12 -18.84
CA GLU A 411 19.62 8.72 -19.61
C GLU A 411 20.85 8.95 -18.72
N ASP A 412 20.68 9.52 -17.53
CA ASP A 412 21.76 9.75 -16.55
C ASP A 412 22.47 8.45 -16.13
N LEU A 413 21.72 7.34 -16.00
CA LEU A 413 22.24 6.04 -15.55
C LEU A 413 22.59 5.07 -16.68
N ALA A 414 22.52 5.47 -17.95
CA ALA A 414 22.69 4.58 -19.09
C ALA A 414 24.06 3.86 -19.09
N ASP A 415 25.16 4.61 -18.92
CA ASP A 415 26.52 4.07 -18.89
C ASP A 415 26.74 3.07 -17.74
N GLU A 416 26.08 3.30 -16.59
CA GLU A 416 26.15 2.43 -15.40
C GLU A 416 25.39 1.12 -15.63
N ILE A 417 24.24 1.18 -16.30
CA ILE A 417 23.47 0.00 -16.73
C ILE A 417 24.28 -0.83 -17.73
N GLU A 418 24.90 -0.21 -18.75
CA GLU A 418 25.75 -0.92 -19.70
C GLU A 418 27.00 -1.56 -19.06
N ARG A 419 27.52 -0.96 -17.99
CA ARG A 419 28.61 -1.56 -17.20
C ARG A 419 28.13 -2.80 -16.44
N LEU A 420 26.99 -2.69 -15.74
CA LEU A 420 26.40 -3.78 -14.97
C LEU A 420 25.97 -4.97 -15.84
N ASP A 421 25.38 -4.72 -17.01
CA ASP A 421 25.00 -5.78 -17.96
C ASP A 421 26.23 -6.55 -18.50
N ARG A 422 27.41 -5.92 -18.51
CA ARG A 422 28.68 -6.52 -18.96
C ARG A 422 29.41 -7.30 -17.86
N GLU A 423 29.40 -6.81 -16.63
CA GLU A 423 30.06 -7.45 -15.49
C GLU A 423 29.18 -8.53 -14.85
N GLY A 424 27.85 -8.33 -14.86
CA GLY A 424 26.88 -9.15 -14.16
C GLY A 424 26.89 -8.96 -12.63
N GLY A 425 26.06 -9.74 -11.94
CA GLY A 425 26.01 -9.78 -10.47
C GLY A 425 25.10 -8.75 -9.82
N VAL A 426 24.95 -7.55 -10.39
CA VAL A 426 23.95 -6.54 -9.99
C VAL A 426 23.18 -6.04 -11.21
N THR A 427 21.89 -5.74 -11.06
CA THR A 427 21.06 -5.10 -12.10
C THR A 427 20.31 -3.89 -11.55
N ILE A 428 20.02 -2.92 -12.44
CA ILE A 428 19.22 -1.72 -12.16
C ILE A 428 17.86 -1.84 -12.85
N ALA A 429 16.77 -1.51 -12.13
CA ALA A 429 15.43 -1.42 -12.70
C ALA A 429 14.68 -0.16 -12.23
N PHE A 430 13.96 0.49 -13.14
CA PHE A 430 13.11 1.65 -12.85
C PHE A 430 11.69 1.23 -12.49
N LEU A 431 11.13 1.80 -11.43
CA LEU A 431 9.77 1.52 -10.94
C LEU A 431 9.03 2.83 -10.68
N ALA A 432 8.07 3.17 -11.55
CA ALA A 432 7.21 4.33 -11.34
C ALA A 432 6.25 4.10 -10.16
N SER A 433 6.26 4.99 -9.17
CA SER A 433 5.49 4.85 -7.92
C SER A 433 4.38 5.89 -7.74
N GLY A 434 3.83 6.37 -8.86
CA GLY A 434 2.77 7.38 -8.87
C GLY A 434 3.21 8.68 -8.20
N MET A 435 2.67 8.98 -7.01
CA MET A 435 2.97 10.21 -6.27
C MET A 435 4.15 10.11 -5.30
N GLU A 436 4.74 8.92 -5.10
CA GLU A 436 5.96 8.74 -4.29
C GLU A 436 7.25 9.02 -5.09
N GLY A 437 7.12 9.39 -6.36
CA GLY A 437 8.23 9.55 -7.29
C GLY A 437 8.59 8.28 -8.05
N LEU A 438 9.84 8.23 -8.48
CA LEU A 438 10.43 7.11 -9.18
C LEU A 438 11.28 6.31 -8.19
N LYS A 439 11.41 5.01 -8.39
CA LYS A 439 12.35 4.18 -7.63
C LYS A 439 13.37 3.55 -8.57
N VAL A 440 14.62 3.52 -8.14
CA VAL A 440 15.71 2.79 -8.80
C VAL A 440 16.02 1.58 -7.93
N ARG A 441 15.61 0.39 -8.40
CA ARG A 441 15.83 -0.87 -7.68
C ARG A 441 17.11 -1.52 -8.17
N LEU A 442 18.10 -1.58 -7.29
CA LEU A 442 19.31 -2.37 -7.42
C LEU A 442 18.99 -3.81 -7.00
N THR A 443 19.46 -4.82 -7.72
CA THR A 443 19.27 -6.24 -7.36
C THR A 443 20.57 -7.00 -7.54
N ALA A 444 21.14 -7.50 -6.44
CA ALA A 444 22.38 -8.25 -6.41
C ALA A 444 22.13 -9.75 -6.20
N LYS A 445 22.93 -10.60 -6.86
CA LYS A 445 22.96 -12.06 -6.67
C LYS A 445 24.39 -12.49 -6.31
N ALA A 446 24.56 -13.07 -5.12
CA ALA A 446 25.87 -13.53 -4.63
C ALA A 446 25.77 -14.91 -3.94
N ALA A 447 26.90 -15.47 -3.49
CA ALA A 447 26.91 -16.74 -2.76
C ALA A 447 26.46 -16.55 -1.29
N THR A 448 26.71 -15.37 -0.71
CA THR A 448 26.28 -15.05 0.65
C THR A 448 25.49 -13.74 0.73
N ALA A 449 24.72 -13.58 1.82
CA ALA A 449 24.00 -12.33 2.07
C ALA A 449 24.95 -11.13 2.28
N GLY A 450 26.14 -11.34 2.87
CA GLY A 450 27.12 -10.29 3.08
C GLY A 450 27.77 -9.79 1.78
N GLU A 451 28.06 -10.70 0.84
CA GLU A 451 28.51 -10.33 -0.50
C GLU A 451 27.45 -9.55 -1.27
N ALA A 452 26.18 -10.00 -1.24
CA ALA A 452 25.08 -9.29 -1.89
C ALA A 452 24.88 -7.89 -1.31
N GLU A 453 25.02 -7.73 0.01
CA GLU A 453 24.92 -6.43 0.69
C GLU A 453 26.08 -5.48 0.33
N ALA A 454 27.30 -6.01 0.18
CA ALA A 454 28.46 -5.24 -0.25
C ALA A 454 28.30 -4.76 -1.71
N LEU A 455 27.88 -5.65 -2.62
CA LEU A 455 27.57 -5.30 -4.01
C LEU A 455 26.50 -4.20 -4.09
N LEU A 456 25.44 -4.28 -3.29
CA LEU A 456 24.40 -3.24 -3.24
C LEU A 456 24.90 -1.91 -2.65
N ALA A 457 25.82 -1.94 -1.68
CA ALA A 457 26.40 -0.74 -1.08
C ALA A 457 27.35 0.00 -2.04
N ASP A 458 28.21 -0.73 -2.73
CA ASP A 458 29.11 -0.16 -3.74
C ASP A 458 28.30 0.42 -4.91
N GLU A 459 27.21 -0.24 -5.30
CA GLU A 459 26.36 0.21 -6.40
C GLU A 459 25.46 1.40 -6.01
N GLU A 460 24.92 1.40 -4.80
CA GLU A 460 24.23 2.60 -4.28
C GLU A 460 25.14 3.82 -4.27
N ALA A 461 26.42 3.66 -3.89
CA ALA A 461 27.37 4.77 -3.89
C ALA A 461 27.60 5.34 -5.30
N ARG A 462 27.71 4.49 -6.33
CA ARG A 462 27.80 4.91 -7.74
C ARG A 462 26.53 5.61 -8.22
N VAL A 463 25.37 4.99 -8.04
CA VAL A 463 24.07 5.57 -8.46
C VAL A 463 23.80 6.89 -7.74
N ARG A 464 24.20 7.05 -6.47
CA ARG A 464 24.14 8.35 -5.76
C ARG A 464 25.09 9.39 -6.29
N ALA A 465 26.30 9.02 -6.73
CA ALA A 465 27.25 9.95 -7.34
C ALA A 465 26.73 10.50 -8.68
N ILE A 466 25.97 9.69 -9.43
CA ILE A 466 25.34 10.08 -10.70
C ILE A 466 24.06 10.88 -10.45
N ALA A 467 23.09 10.32 -9.72
CA ALA A 467 21.76 10.91 -9.53
C ALA A 467 21.75 12.09 -8.53
N GLY A 468 22.73 12.16 -7.63
CA GLY A 468 22.89 13.24 -6.65
C GLY A 468 21.68 13.42 -5.72
N GLU A 469 21.32 14.68 -5.46
CA GLU A 469 20.32 15.06 -4.46
C GLU A 469 18.90 14.57 -4.73
N ILE A 470 18.58 14.08 -5.94
CA ILE A 470 17.23 13.55 -6.22
C ILE A 470 16.94 12.29 -5.40
N VAL A 471 17.98 11.54 -5.00
CA VAL A 471 17.85 10.36 -4.15
C VAL A 471 17.58 10.79 -2.71
N PHE A 472 16.31 10.78 -2.30
CA PHE A 472 15.90 11.26 -0.98
C PHE A 472 15.89 10.18 0.10
N GLY A 473 15.81 8.90 -0.25
CA GLY A 473 15.71 7.81 0.72
C GLY A 473 15.96 6.42 0.14
N VAL A 474 15.91 5.40 0.99
CA VAL A 474 16.22 3.99 0.69
C VAL A 474 15.11 3.07 1.20
N ASP A 475 14.79 2.04 0.42
CA ASP A 475 13.85 0.96 0.72
C ASP A 475 12.48 1.43 1.18
N HIS A 476 12.23 1.36 2.49
CA HIS A 476 10.96 1.69 3.12
C HIS A 476 10.85 3.17 3.52
N GLN A 477 11.93 3.95 3.43
CA GLN A 477 11.90 5.38 3.71
C GLN A 477 10.92 6.12 2.77
N THR A 478 10.10 6.99 3.36
CA THR A 478 9.25 7.95 2.64
C THR A 478 9.85 9.35 2.78
N MET A 479 9.36 10.30 1.97
CA MET A 479 9.81 11.69 2.09
C MET A 479 9.50 12.24 3.50
N GLU A 480 8.36 11.82 4.06
CA GLU A 480 7.90 12.16 5.40
C GLU A 480 8.85 11.62 6.47
N SER A 481 9.24 10.33 6.41
CA SER A 481 10.15 9.77 7.41
C SER A 481 11.51 10.46 7.34
N VAL A 482 12.04 10.70 6.14
CA VAL A 482 13.32 11.40 5.95
C VAL A 482 13.29 12.81 6.50
N VAL A 483 12.23 13.59 6.25
CA VAL A 483 12.08 14.95 6.80
C VAL A 483 11.94 14.91 8.32
N LEU A 484 11.14 14.00 8.87
CA LEU A 484 10.94 13.85 10.32
C LEU A 484 12.23 13.44 11.03
N ASP A 485 13.00 12.50 10.48
CA ASP A 485 14.25 12.05 11.07
C ASP A 485 15.31 13.17 11.02
N LEU A 486 15.46 13.89 9.89
CA LEU A 486 16.35 15.05 9.79
C LEU A 486 16.02 16.17 10.80
N LEU A 487 14.73 16.39 11.10
CA LEU A 487 14.27 17.33 12.12
C LEU A 487 14.62 16.84 13.53
N VAL A 488 14.36 15.57 13.85
CA VAL A 488 14.67 14.96 15.15
C VAL A 488 16.19 14.96 15.42
N GLU A 489 17.01 14.62 14.42
CA GLU A 489 18.48 14.70 14.48
C GLU A 489 18.99 16.10 14.81
N ARG A 490 18.30 17.15 14.34
CA ARG A 490 18.65 18.55 14.55
C ARG A 490 17.98 19.18 15.78
N GLY A 491 17.13 18.42 16.49
CA GLY A 491 16.34 18.93 17.61
C GLY A 491 15.29 19.97 17.22
N LEU A 492 14.83 19.95 15.96
CA LEU A 492 13.90 20.92 15.39
C LEU A 492 12.46 20.41 15.36
N THR A 493 11.51 21.33 15.48
CA THR A 493 10.07 21.07 15.44
C THR A 493 9.41 21.70 14.20
N LEU A 494 8.30 21.11 13.74
CA LEU A 494 7.63 21.43 12.48
C LEU A 494 6.15 21.81 12.66
N ALA A 495 5.76 22.96 12.11
CA ALA A 495 4.38 23.44 11.94
C ALA A 495 3.98 23.55 10.46
N ILE A 496 2.68 23.47 10.13
CA ILE A 496 2.22 23.49 8.73
C ILE A 496 0.98 24.34 8.51
N ALA A 497 0.96 25.16 7.46
CA ALA A 497 -0.20 25.89 6.98
C ALA A 497 -0.71 25.34 5.64
N GLU A 498 -1.92 24.76 5.63
CA GLU A 498 -2.49 24.11 4.45
C GLU A 498 -3.72 24.85 3.92
N SER A 499 -3.73 25.16 2.61
CA SER A 499 -4.95 25.52 1.89
C SER A 499 -5.35 24.41 0.90
N LEU A 500 -4.81 24.39 -0.32
CA LEU A 500 -5.29 23.48 -1.37
C LEU A 500 -5.15 21.98 -1.05
N THR A 501 -4.16 21.62 -0.23
CA THR A 501 -3.91 20.23 0.19
C THR A 501 -4.94 19.77 1.22
N GLY A 502 -5.56 20.66 1.98
CA GLY A 502 -6.69 20.37 2.87
C GLY A 502 -6.37 19.38 4.00
N GLY A 503 -5.18 19.46 4.59
CA GLY A 503 -4.72 18.57 5.66
C GLY A 503 -3.87 17.38 5.20
N MET A 504 -3.67 17.20 3.88
CA MET A 504 -2.95 16.06 3.32
C MET A 504 -1.46 16.02 3.70
N VAL A 505 -0.80 17.18 3.92
CA VAL A 505 0.60 17.18 4.40
C VAL A 505 0.64 16.67 5.85
N GLY A 506 -0.24 17.19 6.71
CA GLY A 506 -0.40 16.73 8.08
C GLY A 506 -0.71 15.23 8.18
N THR A 507 -1.67 14.73 7.38
CA THR A 507 -2.02 13.30 7.33
C THR A 507 -0.80 12.44 7.03
N ARG A 508 -0.08 12.70 5.92
CA ARG A 508 1.07 11.89 5.50
C ARG A 508 2.19 11.88 6.54
N LEU A 509 2.44 13.00 7.23
CA LEU A 509 3.40 13.03 8.34
C LEU A 509 2.93 12.22 9.54
N THR A 510 1.65 12.28 9.90
CA THR A 510 1.09 11.50 11.03
C THR A 510 0.98 10.00 10.77
N GLU A 511 1.02 9.55 9.52
CA GLU A 511 1.11 8.12 9.16
C GLU A 511 2.47 7.51 9.56
N VAL A 512 3.53 8.32 9.71
CA VAL A 512 4.85 7.87 10.18
C VAL A 512 4.83 7.67 11.71
N PRO A 513 5.14 6.45 12.22
CA PRO A 513 5.15 6.18 13.66
C PRO A 513 6.15 7.06 14.44
N GLY A 514 5.64 7.75 15.47
CA GLY A 514 6.44 8.64 16.31
C GLY A 514 6.76 10.00 15.68
N SER A 515 6.05 10.40 14.62
CA SER A 515 6.09 11.74 14.03
C SER A 515 5.91 12.89 15.04
N SER A 516 5.21 12.65 16.15
CA SER A 516 5.06 13.60 17.27
C SER A 516 6.37 13.99 17.98
N ARG A 517 7.51 13.37 17.66
CA ARG A 517 8.83 13.84 18.11
C ARG A 517 9.25 15.19 17.50
N ALA A 518 8.73 15.53 16.31
CA ALA A 518 9.05 16.77 15.60
C ALA A 518 7.80 17.51 15.09
N PHE A 519 6.75 16.81 14.64
CA PHE A 519 5.55 17.44 14.12
C PHE A 519 4.64 17.96 15.25
N VAL A 520 4.50 19.29 15.34
CA VAL A 520 3.72 19.99 16.38
C VAL A 520 2.24 20.06 16.00
N GLY A 521 1.93 20.30 14.72
CA GLY A 521 0.57 20.39 14.23
C GLY A 521 0.44 21.10 12.88
N SER A 522 -0.80 21.16 12.38
CA SER A 522 -1.17 21.80 11.11
C SER A 522 -2.39 22.71 11.29
N VAL A 523 -2.39 23.84 10.60
CA VAL A 523 -3.50 24.77 10.45
C VAL A 523 -4.03 24.66 9.02
N VAL A 524 -5.22 24.10 8.86
CA VAL A 524 -5.89 24.03 7.55
C VAL A 524 -6.68 25.33 7.30
N ALA A 525 -5.95 26.39 6.93
CA ALA A 525 -6.52 27.67 6.54
C ALA A 525 -7.11 27.62 5.12
N TYR A 526 -8.19 26.85 4.94
CA TYR A 526 -8.82 26.64 3.63
C TYR A 526 -9.46 27.92 3.08
N ASP A 527 -10.17 28.64 3.95
CA ASP A 527 -10.80 29.94 3.63
C ASP A 527 -9.77 31.09 3.56
N GLY A 528 -10.12 32.21 2.93
CA GLY A 528 -9.28 33.41 2.85
C GLY A 528 -9.18 34.18 4.17
N ASP A 529 -10.27 34.28 4.95
CA ASP A 529 -10.27 35.01 6.22
C ASP A 529 -9.47 34.26 7.28
N VAL A 530 -9.52 32.92 7.29
CA VAL A 530 -8.67 32.11 8.19
C VAL A 530 -7.18 32.33 7.91
N LYS A 531 -6.77 32.56 6.65
CA LYS A 531 -5.37 32.92 6.33
C LYS A 531 -4.99 34.31 6.88
N ARG A 532 -5.93 35.28 6.84
CA ARG A 532 -5.72 36.63 7.35
C ARG A 532 -5.64 36.65 8.88
N ASP A 533 -6.68 36.15 9.54
CA ASP A 533 -6.89 36.26 10.98
C ASP A 533 -5.92 35.40 11.80
N LEU A 534 -5.65 34.17 11.34
CA LEU A 534 -4.85 33.20 12.08
C LEU A 534 -3.39 33.14 11.60
N LEU A 535 -3.12 33.43 10.33
CA LEU A 535 -1.77 33.31 9.75
C LEU A 535 -1.14 34.64 9.31
N GLY A 536 -1.82 35.77 9.53
CA GLY A 536 -1.25 37.10 9.28
C GLY A 536 -1.08 37.47 7.81
N VAL A 537 -1.79 36.82 6.89
CA VAL A 537 -1.81 37.24 5.48
C VAL A 537 -2.42 38.66 5.38
N PRO A 538 -1.77 39.63 4.72
CA PRO A 538 -2.32 40.99 4.58
C PRO A 538 -3.66 41.03 3.84
N ALA A 539 -4.53 41.96 4.20
CA ALA A 539 -5.88 42.05 3.64
C ALA A 539 -5.93 42.47 2.16
N ASP A 540 -4.89 43.16 1.68
CA ASP A 540 -4.69 43.59 0.30
C ASP A 540 -3.92 42.58 -0.56
N VAL A 541 -3.45 41.47 0.03
CA VAL A 541 -2.72 40.40 -0.66
C VAL A 541 -3.66 39.31 -1.16
N HIS A 542 -3.44 38.88 -2.41
CA HIS A 542 -4.20 37.79 -3.01
C HIS A 542 -3.84 36.44 -2.37
N VAL A 543 -4.82 35.65 -1.94
CA VAL A 543 -4.60 34.41 -1.16
C VAL A 543 -3.85 33.29 -1.92
N VAL A 544 -3.68 33.44 -3.23
CA VAL A 544 -2.80 32.62 -4.07
C VAL A 544 -1.69 33.53 -4.63
N SER A 545 -0.68 33.81 -3.81
CA SER A 545 0.50 34.62 -4.17
C SER A 545 1.74 34.21 -3.35
N GLU A 546 2.89 34.78 -3.69
CA GLU A 546 4.16 34.59 -2.97
C GLU A 546 4.07 35.16 -1.54
N GLU A 547 3.52 36.37 -1.43
CA GLU A 547 3.34 37.09 -0.17
C GLU A 547 2.37 36.35 0.76
N ALA A 548 1.27 35.80 0.22
CA ALA A 548 0.34 34.99 0.98
C ALA A 548 0.98 33.72 1.53
N VAL A 549 1.70 32.95 0.69
CA VAL A 549 2.32 31.70 1.17
C VAL A 549 3.46 31.97 2.15
N SER A 550 4.19 33.08 1.99
CA SER A 550 5.29 33.47 2.87
C SER A 550 4.77 33.91 4.24
N ALA A 551 3.71 34.73 4.27
CA ALA A 551 3.01 35.08 5.51
C ALA A 551 2.42 33.83 6.19
N MET A 552 1.81 32.90 5.43
CA MET A 552 1.32 31.63 5.98
C MET A 552 2.44 30.80 6.64
N ALA A 553 3.63 30.74 6.05
CA ALA A 553 4.77 30.01 6.61
C ALA A 553 5.28 30.64 7.91
N ALA A 554 5.58 31.94 7.90
CA ALA A 554 6.02 32.65 9.11
C ALA A 554 4.95 32.63 10.22
N GLY A 555 3.70 32.90 9.85
CA GLY A 555 2.57 32.99 10.76
C GLY A 555 2.26 31.69 11.49
N VAL A 556 2.32 30.53 10.82
CA VAL A 556 2.06 29.24 11.48
C VAL A 556 3.21 28.79 12.38
N CYS A 557 4.45 29.13 12.00
CA CYS A 557 5.63 28.89 12.80
C CYS A 557 5.51 29.62 14.15
N ALA A 558 5.14 30.91 14.11
CA ALA A 558 4.87 31.73 15.28
C ALA A 558 3.64 31.27 16.09
N HIS A 559 2.53 30.88 15.43
CA HIS A 559 1.30 30.48 16.13
C HIS A 559 1.40 29.15 16.87
N LEU A 560 2.15 28.19 16.34
CA LEU A 560 2.33 26.87 16.96
C LEU A 560 3.63 26.78 17.79
N GLY A 561 4.49 27.80 17.74
CA GLY A 561 5.75 27.82 18.48
C GLY A 561 6.76 26.76 18.00
N ALA A 562 6.81 26.54 16.68
CA ALA A 562 7.74 25.60 16.05
C ALA A 562 9.02 26.30 15.55
N ASP A 563 10.08 25.53 15.30
CA ASP A 563 11.35 26.05 14.76
C ASP A 563 11.33 26.16 13.22
N VAL A 564 10.49 25.33 12.58
CA VAL A 564 10.41 25.15 11.12
C VAL A 564 8.94 25.17 10.69
N SER A 565 8.65 25.65 9.49
CA SER A 565 7.32 25.47 8.90
C SER A 565 7.28 25.16 7.41
N LEU A 566 6.13 24.65 6.98
CA LEU A 566 5.70 24.54 5.59
C LEU A 566 4.40 25.32 5.38
N ALA A 567 4.22 25.93 4.21
CA ALA A 567 2.94 26.52 3.81
C ALA A 567 2.61 26.21 2.35
N VAL A 568 1.32 26.00 2.03
CA VAL A 568 0.86 25.71 0.67
C VAL A 568 -0.48 26.40 0.34
N THR A 569 -0.52 27.14 -0.77
CA THR A 569 -1.73 27.79 -1.31
C THR A 569 -1.75 27.71 -2.84
N GLY A 570 -2.92 27.70 -3.47
CA GLY A 570 -3.02 27.40 -4.91
C GLY A 570 -4.40 26.97 -5.37
N VAL A 571 -4.54 26.88 -6.70
CA VAL A 571 -5.78 26.49 -7.37
C VAL A 571 -5.67 25.03 -7.81
N ALA A 572 -6.32 24.13 -7.06
CA ALA A 572 -6.32 22.71 -7.40
C ALA A 572 -7.31 22.34 -8.53
N GLY A 573 -8.20 23.25 -8.95
CA GLY A 573 -9.21 22.97 -9.97
C GLY A 573 -10.39 22.11 -9.49
N PRO A 574 -11.29 21.70 -10.40
CA PRO A 574 -11.17 21.83 -11.86
C PRO A 574 -11.33 23.27 -12.38
N ASP A 575 -12.02 24.14 -11.64
CA ASP A 575 -12.29 25.51 -12.05
C ASP A 575 -11.14 26.47 -11.67
N PRO A 576 -10.93 27.55 -12.45
CA PRO A 576 -10.04 28.65 -12.06
C PRO A 576 -10.61 29.41 -10.86
N GLN A 577 -9.73 30.04 -10.08
CA GLN A 577 -10.11 30.90 -8.95
C GLN A 577 -9.52 32.29 -9.15
N ASP A 578 -10.36 33.34 -9.08
CA ASP A 578 -9.92 34.74 -9.15
C ASP A 578 -9.05 35.08 -10.39
N GLY A 579 -9.33 34.41 -11.52
CA GLY A 579 -8.57 34.52 -12.77
C GLY A 579 -7.27 33.69 -12.81
N ILE A 580 -6.96 32.94 -11.77
CA ILE A 580 -5.80 32.04 -11.69
C ILE A 580 -6.19 30.62 -12.14
N GLU A 581 -5.46 30.13 -13.12
CA GLU A 581 -5.63 28.81 -13.72
C GLU A 581 -5.35 27.65 -12.74
N PRO A 582 -6.11 26.53 -12.85
CA PRO A 582 -5.81 25.28 -12.17
C PRO A 582 -4.36 24.81 -12.35
N GLY A 583 -3.87 24.14 -11.31
CA GLY A 583 -2.49 23.67 -11.22
C GLY A 583 -1.51 24.72 -10.73
N THR A 584 -1.88 26.00 -10.66
CA THR A 584 -1.03 27.06 -10.08
C THR A 584 -0.91 26.87 -8.57
N VAL A 585 0.30 26.64 -8.08
CA VAL A 585 0.57 26.42 -6.65
C VAL A 585 1.77 27.23 -6.19
N TRP A 586 1.63 27.82 -5.01
CA TRP A 586 2.69 28.42 -4.21
C TRP A 586 2.95 27.55 -2.99
N MET A 587 4.22 27.29 -2.73
CA MET A 587 4.72 26.54 -1.58
C MET A 587 5.77 27.40 -0.89
N ALA A 588 5.87 27.35 0.43
CA ALA A 588 6.95 27.99 1.16
C ALA A 588 7.45 27.13 2.31
N THR A 589 8.68 27.39 2.70
CA THR A 589 9.34 26.82 3.88
C THR A 589 9.85 27.94 4.76
N CYS A 590 9.70 27.84 6.07
CA CYS A 590 10.39 28.71 7.04
C CYS A 590 11.41 27.88 7.81
N LEU A 591 12.66 28.33 7.89
CA LEU A 591 13.74 27.69 8.62
C LEU A 591 14.69 28.79 9.13
N ASP A 592 15.03 28.77 10.41
CA ASP A 592 15.86 29.80 11.06
C ASP A 592 15.31 31.24 10.90
N GLY A 593 13.99 31.38 10.69
CA GLY A 593 13.31 32.65 10.39
C GLY A 593 13.34 33.06 8.92
N GLU A 594 14.13 32.39 8.07
CA GLU A 594 14.24 32.67 6.64
C GLU A 594 13.17 31.91 5.85
N VAL A 595 12.34 32.66 5.13
CA VAL A 595 11.23 32.13 4.33
C VAL A 595 11.64 32.03 2.86
N GLU A 596 11.58 30.83 2.31
CA GLU A 596 11.81 30.57 0.88
C GLU A 596 10.52 30.08 0.23
N ALA A 597 10.05 30.79 -0.79
CA ALA A 597 8.84 30.49 -1.54
C ALA A 597 9.15 29.97 -2.96
N ILE A 598 8.34 29.02 -3.43
CA ILE A 598 8.47 28.35 -4.73
C ILE A 598 7.11 28.34 -5.42
N ARG A 599 7.07 28.76 -6.68
CA ARG A 599 5.90 28.63 -7.56
C ARG A 599 6.05 27.45 -8.50
N THR A 600 4.96 26.71 -8.70
CA THR A 600 4.85 25.68 -9.74
C THR A 600 3.51 25.78 -10.48
N ARG A 601 3.43 25.16 -11.67
CA ARG A 601 2.17 24.91 -12.36
C ARG A 601 2.09 23.43 -12.78
N TRP A 602 1.28 22.66 -12.07
CA TRP A 602 1.07 21.24 -12.32
C TRP A 602 0.09 21.00 -13.47
N PRO A 603 0.42 20.19 -14.50
CA PRO A 603 -0.44 19.90 -15.64
C PRO A 603 -1.35 18.68 -15.38
N PHE A 604 -1.94 18.59 -14.19
CA PHE A 604 -2.67 17.39 -13.72
C PHE A 604 -4.08 17.71 -13.20
N ASP A 605 -4.84 16.68 -12.84
CA ASP A 605 -6.12 16.84 -12.13
C ASP A 605 -5.95 17.27 -10.66
N ARG A 606 -7.06 17.65 -10.04
CA ARG A 606 -7.14 18.12 -8.64
C ARG A 606 -6.47 17.19 -7.63
N THR A 607 -6.57 15.88 -7.83
CA THR A 607 -6.03 14.89 -6.90
C THR A 607 -4.52 14.85 -7.00
N ARG A 608 -3.99 14.71 -8.23
CA ARG A 608 -2.54 14.73 -8.49
C ARG A 608 -1.90 16.08 -8.15
N ILE A 609 -2.54 17.22 -8.45
CA ILE A 609 -2.08 18.56 -8.05
C ILE A 609 -1.78 18.60 -6.55
N ARG A 610 -2.73 18.13 -5.71
CA ARG A 610 -2.57 18.13 -4.25
C ARG A 610 -1.44 17.19 -3.83
N GLN A 611 -1.40 15.97 -4.36
CA GLN A 611 -0.42 14.96 -3.95
C GLN A 611 1.02 15.32 -4.34
N PHE A 612 1.24 15.83 -5.57
CA PHE A 612 2.55 16.29 -6.03
C PHE A 612 3.03 17.52 -5.24
N THR A 613 2.10 18.40 -4.84
CA THR A 613 2.42 19.53 -3.95
C THR A 613 2.97 19.05 -2.60
N VAL A 614 2.37 18.04 -1.96
CA VAL A 614 2.82 17.55 -0.65
C VAL A 614 4.27 17.05 -0.68
N ILE A 615 4.61 16.15 -1.61
CA ILE A 615 5.96 15.61 -1.69
C ILE A 615 7.00 16.67 -2.14
N THR A 616 6.59 17.63 -2.99
CA THR A 616 7.48 18.72 -3.44
C THR A 616 7.81 19.69 -2.31
N VAL A 617 6.84 20.09 -1.49
CA VAL A 617 7.09 21.01 -0.37
C VAL A 617 7.90 20.34 0.74
N LEU A 618 7.74 19.03 0.95
CA LEU A 618 8.58 18.24 1.85
C LEU A 618 10.03 18.11 1.32
N ASP A 619 10.23 17.86 0.01
CA ASP A 619 11.58 17.81 -0.58
C ASP A 619 12.29 19.17 -0.50
N ALA A 620 11.56 20.27 -0.70
CA ALA A 620 12.11 21.62 -0.54
C ALA A 620 12.66 21.84 0.89
N LEU A 621 11.91 21.43 1.92
CA LEU A 621 12.41 21.48 3.30
C LEU A 621 13.57 20.51 3.55
N ARG A 622 13.50 19.27 3.03
CA ARG A 622 14.59 18.29 3.13
C ARG A 622 15.91 18.89 2.63
N ARG A 623 15.91 19.54 1.47
CA ARG A 623 17.10 20.19 0.90
C ARG A 623 17.63 21.31 1.78
N ARG A 624 16.76 22.18 2.31
CA ARG A 624 17.17 23.24 3.25
C ARG A 624 17.75 22.67 4.55
N LEU A 625 17.17 21.61 5.12
CA LEU A 625 17.69 20.92 6.31
C LEU A 625 19.06 20.24 6.07
N LEU A 626 19.30 19.74 4.86
CA LEU A 626 20.60 19.15 4.46
C LEU A 626 21.66 20.23 4.20
N ALA A 627 21.29 21.36 3.59
CA ALA A 627 22.19 22.50 3.36
C ALA A 627 22.50 23.29 4.64
N ARG A 628 21.64 23.22 5.66
CA ARG A 628 21.83 23.88 6.96
C ARG A 628 23.07 23.32 7.67
N SER A 629 24.10 24.15 7.76
CA SER A 629 25.29 23.85 8.58
C SER A 629 24.91 23.79 10.06
N VAL A 630 25.22 22.67 10.72
CA VAL A 630 25.10 22.56 12.18
C VAL A 630 26.17 23.45 12.79
N THR A 631 25.74 24.44 13.58
CA THR A 631 26.61 25.40 14.31
C THR A 631 26.68 25.02 15.77
#